data_AF-A0A9D4N602-F1
#
_entry.id   AF-A0A9D4N602-F1
#
_cell.length_a   1.000
_cell.length_b   1.000
_cell.length_c   1.000
_cell.angle_alpha   90.00
_cell.angle_beta   90.00
_cell.angle_gamma   90.00
#
_symmetry.space_group_name_H-M   'P 1'
#
loop_
_entity.id
_entity.type
_entity.pdbx_description
1 polymer ?
#
loop_
_entity_poly.entity_id
_entity_poly.type
_entity_poly.pdbx_seq_one_letter_code
_entity_poly.pdbx_strand_id
1 'polypeptide(L)'
;MARKRRNIYKFPTPYLSKQLMSVDRVDVVWDTYTPISLKVHTRHSRGTGDKIRVNGSTRIPANWKSFLKVDENKTTLNEFLATQISLLKTPPGKVVLTTFRENVLVANTSTEQVEPDISYIQPCNHEEADSRMILHTVDAY
;
A
#
# COMPACT_ATOMS: atom_id res chain seq x y z
N MET A 1 -17.73 -3.80 -28.25
CA MET A 1 -16.85 -2.76 -27.66
C MET A 1 -16.00 -3.40 -26.56
N ALA A 2 -14.69 -3.59 -26.77
CA ALA A 2 -13.84 -4.26 -25.78
C ALA A 2 -13.48 -3.30 -24.63
N ARG A 3 -13.85 -3.64 -23.39
CA ARG A 3 -13.51 -2.86 -22.19
C ARG A 3 -11.98 -2.84 -22.04
N LYS A 4 -11.35 -1.69 -22.29
CA LYS A 4 -9.89 -1.50 -22.14
C LYS A 4 -9.48 -1.93 -20.74
N ARG A 5 -8.74 -3.03 -20.62
CA ARG A 5 -8.32 -3.58 -19.32
C ARG A 5 -7.37 -2.58 -18.66
N ARG A 6 -7.69 -2.17 -17.42
CA ARG A 6 -6.90 -1.19 -16.66
C ARG A 6 -5.69 -1.87 -16.01
N ASN A 7 -4.59 -1.14 -15.89
CA ASN A 7 -3.40 -1.57 -15.16
C ASN A 7 -3.57 -1.32 -13.67
N ILE A 8 -2.94 -2.15 -12.84
CA ILE A 8 -3.18 -2.20 -11.39
C ILE A 8 -2.75 -0.92 -10.66
N TYR A 9 -1.70 -0.23 -11.12
CA TYR A 9 -1.23 1.02 -10.50
C TYR A 9 -2.22 2.18 -10.58
N LYS A 10 -3.15 2.16 -11.55
CA LYS A 10 -4.16 3.23 -11.69
C LYS A 10 -5.29 3.10 -10.67
N PHE A 11 -5.29 2.03 -9.87
CA PHE A 11 -6.40 1.71 -8.99
C PHE A 11 -6.53 2.68 -7.80
N PRO A 12 -5.48 3.01 -7.02
CA PRO A 12 -5.65 3.86 -5.84
C PRO A 12 -5.69 5.36 -6.15
N THR A 13 -5.05 5.84 -7.23
CA THR A 13 -4.81 7.27 -7.46
C THR A 13 -6.07 8.14 -7.42
N PRO A 14 -7.16 7.84 -8.17
CA PRO A 14 -8.33 8.71 -8.16
C PRO A 14 -9.03 8.76 -6.79
N TYR A 15 -8.96 7.66 -6.04
CA TYR A 15 -9.54 7.60 -4.71
C TYR A 15 -8.74 8.46 -3.73
N LEU A 16 -7.40 8.33 -3.72
CA LEU A 16 -6.53 9.12 -2.84
C LEU A 16 -6.64 10.62 -3.14
N SER A 17 -6.66 11.02 -4.41
CA SER A 17 -6.87 12.43 -4.78
C SER A 17 -8.21 12.97 -4.28
N LYS A 18 -9.27 12.16 -4.30
CA LYS A 18 -10.57 12.55 -3.74
C LYS A 18 -10.51 12.72 -2.22
N GLN A 19 -9.85 11.81 -1.50
CA GLN A 19 -9.73 11.91 -0.04
C GLN A 19 -8.96 13.17 0.37
N LEU A 20 -7.88 13.50 -0.35
CA LEU A 20 -7.10 14.71 -0.11
C LEU A 20 -7.90 16.01 -0.28
N MET A 21 -9.09 15.99 -0.88
CA MET A 21 -9.94 17.19 -0.91
C MET A 21 -10.46 17.60 0.46
N SER A 22 -10.58 16.66 1.41
CA SER A 22 -11.18 16.89 2.73
C SER A 22 -10.20 16.82 3.89
N VAL A 23 -9.00 16.28 3.68
CA VAL A 23 -8.00 16.09 4.73
C VAL A 23 -6.61 16.51 4.24
N ASP A 24 -5.73 16.87 5.16
CA ASP A 24 -4.34 17.25 4.84
C ASP A 24 -3.41 16.05 4.76
N ARG A 25 -3.79 14.94 5.40
CA ARG A 25 -3.00 13.72 5.45
C ARG A 25 -3.87 12.50 5.20
N VAL A 26 -3.37 11.58 4.38
CA VAL A 26 -3.97 10.25 4.15
C VAL A 26 -2.90 9.19 4.37
N ASP A 27 -3.19 8.21 5.21
CA ASP A 27 -2.28 7.11 5.51
C ASP A 27 -2.80 5.82 4.87
N VAL A 28 -1.95 5.18 4.06
CA VAL A 28 -2.23 3.92 3.38
C VAL A 28 -1.38 2.83 3.99
N VAL A 29 -2.04 1.94 4.73
CA VAL A 29 -1.36 0.94 5.55
C VAL A 29 -1.56 -0.45 4.93
N TRP A 30 -0.48 -1.22 4.87
CA TRP A 30 -0.44 -2.55 4.25
C TRP A 30 0.01 -3.60 5.26
N ASP A 31 -0.51 -4.82 5.13
CA ASP A 31 0.07 -5.99 5.78
C ASP A 31 1.48 -6.27 5.25
N THR A 32 2.32 -6.82 6.12
CA THR A 32 3.59 -7.43 5.76
C THR A 32 3.49 -8.95 5.89
N TYR A 33 3.76 -9.66 4.80
CA TYR A 33 3.70 -11.12 4.79
C TYR A 33 5.11 -11.69 5.01
N THR A 34 5.47 -11.98 6.26
CA THR A 34 6.78 -12.55 6.59
C THR A 34 6.74 -14.08 6.51
N PRO A 35 7.81 -14.75 6.03
CA PRO A 35 7.88 -16.20 5.94
C PRO A 35 8.13 -16.89 7.29
N ILE A 36 8.42 -16.14 8.35
CA ILE A 36 8.70 -16.67 9.70
C ILE A 36 7.50 -16.44 10.65
N SER A 37 6.42 -15.80 10.18
CA SER A 37 5.24 -15.55 11.01
C SER A 37 4.55 -16.85 11.44
N LEU A 38 4.01 -16.86 12.66
CA LEU A 38 3.12 -17.92 13.16
C LEU A 38 1.93 -18.19 12.22
N LYS A 39 1.54 -17.20 11.41
CA LYS A 39 0.43 -17.31 10.45
C LYS A 39 0.81 -18.05 9.16
N VAL A 40 2.08 -18.37 8.93
CA VAL A 40 2.56 -19.03 7.71
C VAL A 40 1.91 -20.40 7.52
N HIS A 41 1.81 -21.20 8.59
CA HIS A 41 1.17 -22.52 8.54
C HIS A 41 -0.30 -22.45 8.09
N THR A 42 -1.05 -21.48 8.61
CA THR A 42 -2.45 -21.23 8.24
C THR A 42 -2.59 -20.64 6.84
N ARG A 43 -1.56 -19.99 6.29
CA ARG A 43 -1.54 -19.48 4.92
C ARG A 43 -1.28 -20.61 3.92
N HIS A 44 -0.38 -21.55 4.23
CA HIS A 44 -0.10 -22.72 3.37
C HIS A 44 -1.32 -23.60 3.13
N SER A 45 -2.26 -23.68 4.07
CA SER A 45 -3.49 -24.49 3.93
C SER A 45 -4.55 -23.87 2.99
N ARG A 46 -4.38 -22.63 2.53
CA ARG A 46 -5.36 -21.92 1.68
C ARG A 46 -5.35 -22.36 0.20
N GLY A 47 -4.41 -23.24 -0.16
CA GLY A 47 -4.26 -23.83 -1.48
C GLY A 47 -3.36 -23.04 -2.42
N THR A 48 -3.19 -23.54 -3.64
CA THR A 48 -2.32 -22.97 -4.66
C THR A 48 -3.07 -21.97 -5.54
N GLY A 49 -2.34 -21.00 -6.09
CA GLY A 49 -2.80 -20.04 -7.08
C GLY A 49 -1.63 -19.64 -7.99
N ASP A 50 -1.93 -18.97 -9.10
CA ASP A 50 -0.89 -18.54 -10.03
C ASP A 50 0.00 -17.48 -9.38
N LYS A 51 1.31 -17.73 -9.36
CA LYS A 51 2.30 -16.77 -8.88
C LYS A 51 2.52 -15.70 -9.93
N ILE A 52 2.22 -14.45 -9.59
CA ILE A 52 2.31 -13.27 -10.44
C ILE A 52 3.06 -12.19 -9.67
N ARG A 53 4.25 -11.81 -10.16
CA ARG A 53 4.97 -10.65 -9.65
C ARG A 53 4.37 -9.37 -10.24
N VAL A 54 3.85 -8.50 -9.37
CA VAL A 54 3.18 -7.27 -9.78
C VAL A 54 4.18 -6.20 -10.24
N ASN A 55 3.84 -5.51 -11.34
CA ASN A 55 4.59 -4.40 -11.93
C ASN A 55 3.66 -3.46 -12.75
N GLY A 56 4.22 -2.45 -13.41
CA GLY A 56 3.46 -1.44 -14.17
C GLY A 56 2.65 -1.96 -15.37
N SER A 57 3.03 -3.10 -15.94
CA SER A 57 2.29 -3.75 -17.04
C SER A 57 1.33 -4.84 -16.54
N THR A 58 1.35 -5.13 -15.23
CA THR A 58 0.47 -6.13 -14.62
C THR A 58 -0.98 -5.68 -14.73
N ARG A 59 -1.78 -6.53 -15.36
CA ARG A 59 -3.21 -6.33 -15.53
C ARG A 59 -3.92 -6.65 -14.23
N ILE A 60 -5.07 -6.01 -14.00
CA ILE A 60 -5.95 -6.36 -12.90
C ILE A 60 -6.32 -7.86 -12.99
N PRO A 61 -6.10 -8.66 -11.92
CA PRO A 61 -6.47 -10.06 -11.90
C PRO A 61 -7.96 -10.26 -12.19
N ALA A 62 -8.30 -11.20 -13.06
CA ALA A 62 -9.70 -11.58 -13.30
C ALA A 62 -10.27 -12.37 -12.11
N ASN A 63 -9.43 -13.14 -11.42
CA ASN A 63 -9.80 -13.93 -10.25
C ASN A 63 -8.96 -13.48 -9.03
N TRP A 64 -9.46 -12.46 -8.34
CA TRP A 64 -8.84 -11.95 -7.11
C TRP A 64 -8.73 -13.00 -6.02
N LYS A 65 -9.71 -13.90 -5.89
CA LYS A 65 -9.70 -14.94 -4.86
C LYS A 65 -8.52 -15.90 -5.04
N SER A 66 -8.19 -16.29 -6.28
CA SER A 66 -7.01 -17.12 -6.56
C SER A 66 -5.72 -16.33 -6.39
N PHE A 67 -5.66 -15.11 -6.93
CA PHE A 67 -4.49 -14.24 -6.84
C PHE A 67 -4.08 -13.97 -5.38
N LEU A 68 -5.04 -13.68 -4.52
CA LEU A 68 -4.86 -13.39 -3.09
C LEU A 68 -4.68 -14.65 -2.22
N LYS A 69 -4.57 -15.86 -2.79
CA LYS A 69 -4.11 -17.03 -2.02
C LYS A 69 -2.60 -17.09 -1.90
N VAL A 70 -1.89 -16.51 -2.86
CA VAL A 70 -0.42 -16.54 -2.91
C VAL A 70 0.11 -15.32 -2.15
N ASP A 71 0.81 -15.52 -1.05
CA ASP A 71 1.31 -14.41 -0.24
C ASP A 71 2.31 -13.55 -0.99
N GLU A 72 3.15 -14.13 -1.86
CA GLU A 72 4.08 -13.37 -2.68
C GLU A 72 3.38 -12.43 -3.68
N ASN A 73 2.18 -12.79 -4.15
CA ASN A 73 1.37 -11.90 -4.97
C ASN A 73 0.89 -10.70 -4.15
N LYS A 74 0.52 -10.90 -2.88
CA LYS A 74 0.13 -9.81 -1.97
C LYS A 74 1.31 -8.93 -1.62
N THR A 75 2.46 -9.53 -1.29
CA THR A 75 3.70 -8.80 -1.00
C THR A 75 4.08 -7.92 -2.18
N THR A 76 4.18 -8.49 -3.38
CA THR A 76 4.55 -7.73 -4.57
C THR A 76 3.48 -6.71 -4.96
N LEU A 77 2.19 -6.99 -4.73
CA LEU A 77 1.11 -6.03 -4.91
C LEU A 77 1.25 -4.83 -3.96
N ASN A 78 1.37 -5.08 -2.66
CA ASN A 78 1.47 -4.05 -1.63
C ASN A 78 2.70 -3.18 -1.86
N GLU A 79 3.87 -3.80 -2.08
CA GLU A 79 5.12 -3.08 -2.38
C GLU A 79 4.98 -2.23 -3.63
N PHE A 80 4.45 -2.79 -4.71
CA PHE A 80 4.28 -2.05 -5.95
C PHE A 80 3.31 -0.87 -5.78
N LEU A 81 2.17 -1.05 -5.12
CA LEU A 81 1.21 0.02 -4.89
C LEU A 81 1.79 1.11 -3.98
N ALA A 82 2.47 0.75 -2.89
CA ALA A 82 3.13 1.69 -2.01
C ALA A 82 4.17 2.55 -2.76
N THR A 83 5.00 1.93 -3.61
CA THR A 83 5.93 2.68 -4.47
C THR A 83 5.21 3.59 -5.48
N GLN A 84 4.09 3.17 -6.05
CA GLN A 84 3.33 4.03 -6.97
C GLN A 84 2.63 5.19 -6.23
N ILE A 85 2.21 4.96 -4.98
CA ILE A 85 1.59 5.97 -4.12
C ILE A 85 2.62 7.02 -3.70
N SER A 86 3.84 6.63 -3.36
CA SER A 86 4.91 7.57 -2.99
C SER A 86 5.32 8.51 -4.13
N LEU A 87 4.98 8.15 -5.38
CA LEU A 87 5.24 8.96 -6.58
C LEU A 87 4.07 9.89 -6.94
N LEU A 88 2.99 9.91 -6.14
CA LEU A 88 1.84 10.78 -6.40
C LEU A 88 2.19 12.24 -6.13
N LYS A 89 1.75 13.10 -7.05
CA LYS A 89 1.75 14.55 -6.83
C LYS A 89 0.57 14.92 -5.95
N THR A 90 0.86 15.42 -4.76
CA THR A 90 -0.14 15.94 -3.84
C THR A 90 -0.29 17.46 -3.99
N PRO A 91 -1.46 18.02 -3.64
CA PRO A 91 -1.63 19.47 -3.56
C PRO A 91 -0.76 20.10 -2.46
N PRO A 92 -0.53 21.43 -2.52
CA PRO A 92 0.08 22.17 -1.42
C PRO A 92 -0.66 21.96 -0.09
N GLY A 93 0.07 21.85 1.03
CA GLY A 93 -0.40 21.49 2.36
C GLY A 93 -0.70 20.02 2.59
N LYS A 94 -0.59 19.15 1.57
CA LYS A 94 -1.14 17.79 1.65
C LYS A 94 -0.12 16.70 1.43
N VAL A 95 -0.27 15.62 2.19
CA VAL A 95 0.64 14.48 2.19
C VAL A 95 -0.10 13.15 2.14
N VAL A 96 0.50 12.17 1.46
CA VAL A 96 0.11 10.76 1.56
C VAL A 96 1.26 9.98 2.16
N LEU A 97 1.02 9.27 3.24
CA LEU A 97 1.95 8.33 3.81
C LEU A 97 1.54 6.91 3.42
N THR A 98 2.50 6.07 3.08
CA THR A 98 2.21 4.66 2.77
C THR A 98 3.24 3.75 3.41
N THR A 99 2.79 2.71 4.11
CA THR A 99 3.75 1.75 4.67
C THR A 99 4.42 0.95 3.54
N PHE A 100 5.67 0.58 3.73
CA PHE A 100 6.43 -0.24 2.80
C PHE A 100 7.36 -1.14 3.59
N ARG A 101 7.01 -2.43 3.72
CA ARG A 101 7.71 -3.36 4.60
C ARG A 101 7.78 -2.80 6.03
N GLU A 102 8.98 -2.48 6.52
CA GLU A 102 9.21 -1.91 7.85
C GLU A 102 9.39 -0.38 7.84
N ASN A 103 9.13 0.26 6.69
CA ASN A 103 9.29 1.69 6.49
C ASN A 103 7.96 2.40 6.18
N VAL A 104 8.00 3.72 6.16
CA VAL A 104 6.93 4.59 5.67
C VAL A 104 7.51 5.42 4.52
N LEU A 105 6.80 5.47 3.41
CA LEU A 105 7.12 6.32 2.27
C LEU A 105 6.20 7.53 2.27
N VAL A 106 6.75 8.68 1.87
CA VAL A 106 6.04 9.96 1.80
C VAL A 106 5.77 10.31 0.34
N ALA A 107 4.57 10.80 0.05
CA ALA A 107 4.21 11.47 -1.20
C ALA A 107 3.84 12.93 -0.89
N ASN A 108 4.74 13.86 -1.19
CA ASN A 108 4.63 15.29 -0.90
C ASN A 108 5.40 16.12 -1.95
N THR A 109 5.00 16.06 -3.21
CA THR A 109 5.82 16.61 -4.32
C THR A 109 5.74 18.14 -4.49
N SER A 110 5.29 18.90 -3.49
CA SER A 110 5.35 20.36 -3.56
C SER A 110 6.73 20.80 -3.08
N THR A 111 7.52 21.39 -3.97
CA THR A 111 8.90 21.84 -3.75
C THR A 111 9.09 22.85 -2.61
N GLU A 112 8.01 23.28 -1.97
CA GLU A 112 7.96 24.28 -0.90
C GLU A 112 7.58 23.67 0.47
N GLN A 113 7.51 22.34 0.59
CA GLN A 113 7.03 21.68 1.80
C GLN A 113 8.13 21.11 2.68
N VAL A 114 7.92 21.26 3.99
CA VAL A 114 8.65 20.55 5.03
C VAL A 114 8.21 19.09 5.00
N GLU A 115 9.16 18.16 4.93
CA GLU A 115 8.90 16.74 5.08
C GLU A 115 8.19 16.48 6.43
N PRO A 116 7.13 15.65 6.47
CA PRO A 116 6.50 15.29 7.73
C PRO A 116 7.50 14.56 8.62
N ASP A 117 7.47 14.83 9.93
CA ASP A 117 8.17 13.99 10.89
C ASP A 117 7.46 12.63 10.96
N ILE A 118 8.20 11.58 10.65
CA ILE A 118 7.71 10.19 10.65
C ILE A 118 8.40 9.34 11.70
N SER A 119 9.15 9.95 12.63
CA SER A 119 9.93 9.25 13.64
C SER A 119 9.07 8.40 14.59
N TYR A 120 7.81 8.77 14.83
CA TYR A 120 6.88 8.01 15.67
C TYR A 120 6.25 6.80 14.99
N ILE A 121 6.25 6.77 13.66
CA ILE A 121 5.67 5.68 12.84
C ILE A 121 6.74 4.83 12.15
N GLN A 122 8.03 5.14 12.37
CA GLN A 122 9.17 4.34 11.93
C GLN A 122 9.95 3.75 13.12
N PRO A 123 10.44 2.49 13.02
CA PRO A 123 10.12 1.52 11.97
C PRO A 123 8.69 0.97 12.11
N CYS A 124 8.02 0.75 10.99
CA CYS A 124 6.66 0.19 10.95
C CYS A 124 6.73 -1.35 10.89
N ASN A 125 7.19 -1.98 11.98
CA ASN A 125 7.55 -3.41 12.02
C ASN A 125 6.40 -4.36 12.38
N HIS A 126 5.20 -3.87 12.70
CA HIS A 126 4.03 -4.69 12.98
C HIS A 126 3.64 -5.54 11.76
N GLU A 127 3.16 -6.78 11.92
CA GLU A 127 2.80 -7.59 10.75
C GLU A 127 1.50 -7.11 10.08
N GLU A 128 0.49 -6.76 10.89
CA GLU A 128 -0.89 -6.53 10.44
C GLU A 128 -1.21 -5.05 10.24
N ALA A 129 -1.97 -4.77 9.18
CA ALA A 129 -2.36 -3.41 8.82
C ALA A 129 -3.16 -2.71 9.94
N ASP A 130 -4.00 -3.44 10.68
CA ASP A 130 -4.78 -2.87 11.79
C ASP A 130 -3.90 -2.33 12.93
N SER A 131 -2.87 -3.08 13.31
CA SER A 131 -1.94 -2.74 14.38
C SER A 131 -1.00 -1.62 13.96
N ARG A 132 -0.67 -1.56 12.66
CA ARG A 132 0.04 -0.42 12.06
C ARG A 132 -0.86 0.82 12.07
N MET A 133 -2.12 0.69 11.68
CA MET A 133 -3.08 1.80 11.61
C MET A 133 -3.25 2.51 12.97
N ILE A 134 -3.17 1.78 14.08
CA ILE A 134 -3.18 2.37 15.44
C ILE A 134 -2.01 3.35 15.62
N LEU A 135 -0.78 2.98 15.25
CA LEU A 135 0.39 3.85 15.35
C LEU A 135 0.21 5.14 14.52
N HIS A 136 -0.26 4.99 13.28
CA HIS A 136 -0.52 6.12 12.39
C HIS A 136 -1.65 7.03 12.90
N THR A 137 -2.65 6.48 13.59
CA THR A 137 -3.74 7.27 14.19
C THR A 137 -3.25 8.07 15.38
N VAL A 138 -2.37 7.50 16.23
CA VAL A 138 -1.78 8.20 17.37
C VAL A 138 -0.86 9.32 16.92
N ASP A 139 -0.06 9.10 15.88
CA ASP A 139 0.83 10.10 15.29
C ASP A 139 0.09 11.26 14.59
N ALA A 140 -1.14 11.02 14.13
CA ALA A 140 -1.96 12.05 13.50
C ALA A 140 -2.75 12.93 14.49
N TYR A 141 -2.70 12.63 15.79
CA TYR A 141 -3.42 13.34 16.86
C TYR A 141 -2.52 14.35 17.58
#